data_AF-A0A7C1VU53-F1
#
_entry.id   AF-A0A7C1VU53-F1
#
_cell.length_a   1.000
_cell.length_b   1.000
_cell.length_c   1.000
_cell.angle_alpha   90.00
_cell.angle_beta   90.00
_cell.angle_gamma   90.00
#
_symmetry.space_group_name_H-M   'P 1'
#
loop_
_entity.id
_entity.type
_entity.pdbx_description
1 polymer ?
#
loop_
_entity_poly.entity_id
_entity_poly.type
_entity_poly.pdbx_seq_one_letter_code
_entity_poly.pdbx_strand_id
1 'polypeptide(L)' 'MRIKGLRLSNPTILASGIMDETAGAIKRVIKMGAGAVVTKSIGEKPREGYL' A
#
# COMPACT_ATOMS: atom_id res chain seq x y z
N MET A 1 4.21 0.37 17.24
CA MET A 1 2.84 0.91 17.36
C MET A 1 1.81 -0.20 17.11
N ARG A 2 0.58 -0.11 17.64
CA ARG A 2 -0.47 -1.13 17.42
C ARG A 2 -1.79 -0.48 17.00
N ILE A 3 -2.39 -0.95 15.91
CA ILE A 3 -3.73 -0.55 15.44
C ILE A 3 -4.57 -1.82 15.32
N LYS A 4 -5.60 -1.98 16.16
CA LYS A 4 -6.32 -3.27 16.32
C LYS A 4 -5.33 -4.43 16.47
N GLY A 5 -5.38 -5.43 15.57
CA GLY A 5 -4.47 -6.58 15.54
C GLY A 5 -3.15 -6.36 14.77
N LEU A 6 -2.95 -5.20 14.14
CA LEU A 6 -1.76 -4.91 13.35
C LEU A 6 -0.67 -4.27 14.22
N ARG A 7 0.55 -4.84 14.14
CA ARG A 7 1.76 -4.26 14.72
C ARG A 7 2.53 -3.52 13.64
N LEU A 8 2.72 -2.22 13.81
CA LEU A 8 3.41 -1.34 12.87
C LEU A 8 4.77 -0.91 13.45
N SER A 9 5.80 -0.89 12.60
CA SER A 9 7.15 -0.42 12.98
C SER A 9 7.17 1.08 13.27
N ASN A 10 6.30 1.86 12.62
CA ASN A 10 6.14 3.30 12.78
C ASN A 10 4.69 3.71 12.38
N PRO A 11 4.28 4.99 12.54
CA PRO A 11 2.89 5.39 12.31
C PRO A 11 2.50 5.63 10.86
N THR A 12 3.44 5.59 9.92
CA THR A 12 3.16 5.92 8.52
C THR A 12 2.46 4.76 7.81
N ILE A 13 1.44 5.10 7.02
CA ILE A 13 0.71 4.17 6.17
C ILE A 13 0.60 4.80 4.79
N LEU A 14 1.04 4.11 3.74
CA LEU A 14 0.84 4.58 2.37
C LEU A 14 -0.65 4.57 2.03
N ALA A 15 -1.17 5.71 1.57
CA ALA A 15 -2.55 5.85 1.11
C ALA A 15 -2.78 5.12 -0.22
N SER A 16 -4.01 4.63 -0.42
CA SER A 16 -4.34 3.95 -1.67
C SER A 16 -4.34 4.90 -2.87
N GLY A 17 -3.95 4.40 -4.04
CA GLY A 17 -3.83 5.13 -5.29
C GLY A 17 -2.48 5.80 -5.50
N ILE A 18 -1.51 5.62 -4.60
CA ILE A 18 -0.17 6.19 -4.67
C ILE A 18 0.86 5.06 -4.56
N MET A 19 1.50 4.68 -5.67
CA MET A 19 2.56 3.65 -5.70
C MET A 19 2.15 2.30 -5.06
N ASP A 20 0.89 1.92 -5.19
CA ASP A 20 0.25 0.78 -4.52
C ASP A 20 -0.34 -0.27 -5.48
N GLU A 21 -0.06 -0.13 -6.78
CA GLU A 21 -0.65 -0.91 -7.86
C GLU A 21 0.19 -2.12 -8.29
N THR A 22 1.50 -2.12 -8.03
CA THR A 22 2.38 -3.26 -8.32
C THR A 22 3.11 -3.75 -7.08
N ALA A 23 3.42 -5.06 -7.05
CA ALA A 23 4.22 -5.65 -5.98
C ALA A 23 5.62 -5.01 -5.86
N GLY A 24 6.19 -4.53 -6.98
CA GLY A 24 7.47 -3.82 -7.00
C GLY A 24 7.40 -2.48 -6.28
N ALA A 25 6.39 -1.66 -6.60
CA ALA A 25 6.16 -0.37 -5.96
C ALA A 25 5.91 -0.53 -4.45
N ILE A 26 5.05 -1.47 -4.07
CA ILE A 26 4.76 -1.80 -2.67
C ILE A 26 6.04 -2.20 -1.91
N LYS A 27 6.85 -3.11 -2.48
CA LYS A 27 8.13 -3.52 -1.87
C LYS A 27 9.08 -2.35 -1.68
N ARG A 28 9.15 -1.43 -2.66
CA ARG A 28 9.98 -0.23 -2.57
C ARG A 28 9.54 0.65 -1.40
N VAL A 29 8.24 0.94 -1.28
CA VAL A 29 7.72 1.81 -0.22
C VAL A 29 7.96 1.23 1.18
N ILE A 30 7.76 -0.09 1.36
CA ILE A 30 8.08 -0.77 2.62
C ILE A 30 9.58 -0.66 2.93
N LYS A 31 10.46 -0.88 1.93
CA LYS A 31 11.92 -0.74 2.11
C LYS A 31 12.36 0.69 2.46
N MET A 32 11.60 1.70 2.04
CA MET A 32 11.84 3.11 2.39
C MET A 32 11.30 3.48 3.78
N GLY A 33 10.70 2.53 4.50
CA GLY A 33 10.32 2.71 5.90
C GLY A 33 8.84 2.95 6.15
N ALA A 34 7.95 2.72 5.18
CA ALA A 34 6.51 2.75 5.48
C ALA A 34 6.14 1.70 6.53
N GLY A 35 5.34 2.09 7.53
CA GLY A 35 4.89 1.19 8.58
C GLY A 35 3.87 0.15 8.08
N ALA A 36 3.03 0.55 7.12
CA ALA A 36 2.14 -0.30 6.35
C ALA A 36 1.81 0.34 4.98
N VAL A 37 1.09 -0.40 4.15
CA VAL A 37 0.63 -0.02 2.81
C VAL A 37 -0.83 -0.43 2.64
N VAL A 38 -1.62 0.43 2.01
CA VAL A 38 -2.94 0.08 1.49
C VAL A 38 -2.79 -0.17 -0.01
N THR A 39 -3.22 -1.33 -0.50
CA THR A 39 -3.12 -1.68 -1.93
C THR A 39 -4.14 -0.91 -2.76
N LYS A 40 -3.93 -0.88 -4.08
CA LYS A 40 -4.91 -0.31 -4.99
C LYS A 40 -6.26 -1.02 -4.81
N SER A 41 -7.36 -0.28 -4.88
CA SER A 41 -8.69 -0.88 -4.95
C SER A 41 -8.80 -1.76 -6.19
N ILE A 42 -9.02 -3.07 -5.99
CA ILE A 42 -9.11 -4.06 -7.06
C ILE A 42 -10.58 -4.42 -7.29
N GLY A 43 -11.02 -4.34 -8.55
CA GLY A 43 -12.31 -4.90 -8.98
C GLY A 43 -12.14 -6.33 -9.48
N GLU A 44 -13.26 -7.02 -9.68
CA GLU A 44 -13.28 -8.40 -10.20
C GLU A 44 -12.56 -8.55 -11.55
N LYS A 45 -12.66 -7.54 -12.41
CA LYS A 45 -12.00 -7.49 -13.72
C LYS A 45 -10.89 -6.42 -13.73
N PRO A 46 -9.77 -6.66 -14.44
CA PRO A 46 -8.74 -5.65 -14.64
C PRO A 46 -9.30 -4.38 -15.27
N ARG A 47 -8.70 -3.22 -14.94
CA ARG A 47 -9.02 -1.91 -15.52
C ARG A 47 -7.71 -1.31 -16.02
N GLU A 48 -7.71 -0.78 -17.24
CA GLU A 48 -6.51 -0.13 -17.83
C GLU A 48 -6.20 1.23 -17.18
N GLY A 49 -7.15 1.80 -16.43
CA GLY A 49 -7.02 3.13 -15.84
C GLY A 49 -7.55 4.22 -16.77
N TYR A 50 -7.41 5.48 -16.34
CA TYR A 50 -7.67 6.65 -17.18
C TYR A 50 -6.35 7.06 -17.85
N LEU A 51 -6.41 7.49 -19.10
CA LEU A 51 -5.27 8.01 -19.87
C LEU A 51 -4.86 9.41 -19.38
#